data_AF-A0A645I0C5-F1
#
_entry.id   AF-A0A645I0C5-F1
#
_cell.length_a   1.000
_cell.length_b   1.000
_cell.length_c   1.000
_cell.angle_alpha   90.00
_cell.angle_beta   90.00
_cell.angle_gamma   90.00
#
_symmetry.space_group_name_H-M   'P 1'
#
loop_
_entity.id
_entity.type
_entity.pdbx_description
1 polymer ?
#
loop_
_entity_poly.entity_id
_entity_poly.type
_entity_poly.pdbx_seq_one_letter_code
_entity_poly.pdbx_strand_id
1 'polypeptide(L)' 'MLLTGIVKDQNGTIYYITKNSWGKEGIFEGYLNMSESFVRAKSVSMLVNKNSIPKGIREKLGI' A
#
# COMPACT_ATOMS: atom_id res chain seq x y z
N MET A 1 -0.16 9.08 -3.83
CA MET A 1 0.87 8.01 -3.74
C MET A 1 0.28 6.68 -4.21
N LEU A 2 1.13 5.73 -4.61
CA LEU A 2 0.71 4.42 -5.12
C LEU A 2 1.45 3.29 -4.38
N LEU A 3 0.73 2.30 -3.86
CA LEU A 3 1.33 1.07 -3.33
C LEU A 3 1.73 0.17 -4.51
N THR A 4 3.00 -0.22 -4.60
CA THR A 4 3.57 -0.98 -5.73
C THR A 4 4.08 -2.36 -5.34
N GLY A 5 4.20 -2.66 -4.04
CA GLY A 5 4.69 -3.95 -3.59
C GLY A 5 4.67 -4.12 -2.08
N ILE A 6 5.10 -5.30 -1.64
CA ILE A 6 5.21 -5.68 -0.23
C ILE A 6 6.66 -6.13 -0.01
N VAL A 7 7.28 -5.67 1.07
CA VAL A 7 8.60 -6.10 1.51
C VAL A 7 8.58 -6.45 2.99
N LYS A 8 9.58 -7.21 3.43
CA LYS A 8 9.80 -7.52 4.84
C LYS A 8 11.16 -6.98 5.28
N ASP A 9 11.24 -6.50 6.50
CA ASP A 9 12.53 -6.17 7.12
C ASP A 9 13.24 -7.44 7.63
N GLN A 10 14.42 -7.27 8.23
CA GLN A 10 15.23 -8.35 8.79
C GLN A 10 14.54 -9.13 9.92
N ASN A 11 13.50 -8.56 10.54
CA ASN A 11 12.71 -9.18 11.59
C ASN A 11 11.39 -9.79 11.05
N GLY A 12 11.17 -9.71 9.73
CA GLY A 12 9.95 -10.20 9.08
C GLY A 12 8.77 -9.22 9.13
N THR A 13 8.96 -7.99 9.63
CA THR A 13 7.90 -6.97 9.70
C THR A 13 7.51 -6.54 8.29
N ILE A 14 6.20 -6.45 8.03
CA ILE A 14 5.67 -6.12 6.71
C ILE A 14 5.64 -4.60 6.48
N TYR A 15 6.15 -4.19 5.31
CA TYR A 15 6.02 -2.83 4.78
C TYR A 15 5.45 -2.87 3.36
N TYR A 16 4.72 -1.85 2.99
CA TYR A 16 4.30 -1.60 1.62
C TYR A 16 5.31 -0.66 0.94
N ILE A 17 5.80 -1.06 -0.24
CA ILE A 17 6.56 -0.15 -1.11
C ILE A 17 5.55 0.83 -1.69
N THR A 18 5.85 2.12 -1.59
CA THR A 18 5.01 3.19 -2.11
C THR A 18 5.80 4.11 -3.02
N LYS A 19 5.26 4.37 -4.21
CA LYS A 19 5.78 5.38 -5.13
C LYS A 19 5.20 6.74 -4.75
N ASN A 20 6.08 7.68 -4.43
CA ASN A 20 5.71 9.07 -4.18
C ASN A 20 5.83 9.92 -5.46
N SER A 21 5.41 11.18 -5.39
CA SER A 21 5.41 12.12 -6.52
C SER A 21 6.29 13.35 -6.27
N TRP A 22 7.39 13.18 -5.53
CA TRP A 22 8.38 14.22 -5.22
C TRP A 22 9.68 14.06 -6.03
N GLY A 23 9.61 13.48 -7.23
CA GLY A 23 10.81 13.14 -8.00
C GLY A 23 11.61 11.98 -7.39
N LYS A 24 12.92 11.94 -7.61
CA LYS A 24 13.83 10.90 -7.10
C LYS A 24 14.43 11.21 -5.72
N GLU A 25 13.80 12.10 -4.97
CA GLU A 25 14.28 12.49 -3.65
C GLU A 25 14.19 11.33 -2.64
N GLY A 26 15.09 11.33 -1.65
CA GLY A 26 15.12 10.35 -0.56
C GLY A 26 15.96 9.10 -0.84
N ILE A 27 16.13 8.28 0.20
CA ILE A 27 17.05 7.12 0.20
C ILE A 27 16.62 5.98 -0.74
N PHE A 28 15.37 5.98 -1.21
CA PHE A 28 14.83 4.99 -2.14
C PHE A 28 14.37 5.63 -3.45
N GLU A 29 15.02 6.70 -3.90
CA GLU A 29 14.81 7.31 -5.22
C GLU A 29 13.33 7.63 -5.55
N GLY A 30 12.64 8.30 -4.63
CA GLY A 30 11.21 8.63 -4.79
C GLY A 30 10.22 7.57 -4.29
N TYR A 31 10.72 6.45 -3.76
CA TYR A 31 9.92 5.45 -3.07
C TYR A 31 10.01 5.58 -1.55
N LEU A 32 9.03 5.02 -0.84
CA LEU A 32 9.00 4.91 0.61
C LEU A 32 8.54 3.51 1.01
N ASN A 33 9.07 2.98 2.10
CA ASN A 33 8.56 1.76 2.73
C ASN A 33 7.69 2.13 3.94
N MET A 34 6.39 1.90 3.84
CA MET A 34 5.43 2.26 4.88
C MET A 34 5.02 1.02 5.66
N SER A 35 5.12 1.05 7.00
CA SER A 35 4.72 -0.09 7.83
C SER A 35 3.23 -0.39 7.67
N GLU A 36 2.85 -1.65 7.81
CA GLU A 36 1.43 -2.04 7.80
C GLU A 36 0.61 -1.25 8.84
N SER A 37 1.18 -1.03 10.04
CA SER A 37 0.55 -0.27 11.11
C SER A 37 0.25 1.19 10.71
N PHE A 38 1.17 1.85 10.02
CA PHE A 38 0.97 3.21 9.56
C PHE A 38 -0.12 3.28 8.49
N VAL A 39 -0.08 2.38 7.51
CA VAL A 39 -1.10 2.33 6.44
C VAL A 39 -2.49 2.10 7.05
N ARG A 40 -2.62 1.15 7.98
CA ARG A 40 -3.88 0.89 8.70
C ARG A 40 -4.40 2.09 9.47
N ALA A 41 -3.52 2.85 10.13
CA ALA A 41 -3.92 3.96 11.00
C ALA A 41 -4.15 5.28 10.24
N LYS A 42 -3.53 5.48 9.08
CA LYS A 42 -3.47 6.79 8.40
C LYS A 42 -4.08 6.82 7.01
N SER A 43 -4.45 5.69 6.41
CA SER A 43 -5.17 5.69 5.14
C SER A 43 -6.62 6.14 5.30
N VAL A 44 -7.05 7.08 4.45
CA VAL A 44 -8.43 7.59 4.43
C VAL A 44 -9.28 6.84 3.41
N SER A 45 -8.76 6.65 2.19
CA SER A 45 -9.44 5.91 1.12
C SER A 45 -8.41 5.33 0.14
N MET A 46 -8.85 4.35 -0.67
CA MET A 46 -8.04 3.76 -1.74
C MET A 46 -8.90 3.48 -2.96
N LEU A 47 -8.29 3.57 -4.14
CA LEU A 47 -8.90 3.15 -5.40
C LEU A 47 -8.26 1.84 -5.85
N VAL A 48 -9.09 0.86 -6.18
CA VAL A 48 -8.65 -0.45 -6.67
C VAL A 48 -9.52 -0.89 -7.84
N ASN A 49 -8.99 -1.76 -8.69
CA ASN A 49 -9.80 -2.48 -9.66
C ASN A 49 -10.80 -3.37 -8.89
N LYS A 50 -12.08 -3.41 -9.31
CA LYS A 50 -13.10 -4.23 -8.65
C LYS A 50 -12.67 -5.70 -8.52
N ASN A 51 -12.00 -6.25 -9.54
CA ASN A 51 -11.52 -7.63 -9.54
C ASN A 51 -10.39 -7.90 -8.52
N SER A 52 -9.76 -6.86 -7.97
CA SER A 52 -8.76 -6.99 -6.90
C SER A 52 -9.39 -7.14 -5.52
N ILE A 53 -10.71 -6.95 -5.38
CA ILE A 53 -11.43 -7.09 -4.12
C ILE A 53 -11.80 -8.57 -3.93
N PRO A 54 -11.46 -9.20 -2.79
CA PRO A 54 -11.87 -10.57 -2.48
C PRO A 54 -13.38 -10.79 -2.63
N LYS A 55 -13.78 -11.94 -3.19
CA LYS A 55 -15.19 -12.26 -3.53
C LYS A 55 -16.16 -11.97 -2.38
N GLY A 56 -15.84 -12.41 -1.16
CA GLY A 56 -16.72 -12.20 -0.01
C GLY A 56 -16.86 -10.73 0.43
N ILE A 57 -15.92 -9.85 0.08
CA ILE A 57 -16.05 -8.40 0.31
C ILE A 57 -16.89 -7.78 -0.81
N ARG A 58 -16.66 -8.19 -2.07
CA ARG A 58 -17.45 -7.74 -3.22
C ARG A 58 -18.94 -7.99 -3.06
N GLU A 59 -19.31 -9.20 -2.65
CA GLU A 59 -20.70 -9.59 -2.38
C GLU A 59 -21.35 -8.70 -1.31
N LYS A 60 -20.62 -8.37 -0.23
CA LYS A 60 -21.11 -7.46 0.83
C LYS A 60 -21.28 -6.01 0.36
N LEU A 61 -20.50 -5.60 -0.64
CA LEU A 61 -20.56 -4.26 -1.24
C LEU A 61 -21.54 -4.18 -2.43
N GLY A 62 -22.10 -5.30 -2.89
CA GLY A 62 -23.00 -5.35 -4.04
C GLY A 62 -22.32 -5.05 -5.38
N ILE A 63 -21.03 -5.38 -5.52
CA ILE A 63 -20.23 -5.16 -6.75
C ILE A 63 -19.53 -6.41 -7.27
#